data_AF-A0A073IMY0-F1
#
_entry.id   AF-A0A073IMY0-F1
#
_cell.length_a   1.000
_cell.length_b   1.000
_cell.length_c   1.000
_cell.angle_alpha   90.00
_cell.angle_beta   90.00
_cell.angle_gamma   90.00
#
_symmetry.space_group_name_H-M   'P 1'
#
loop_
_entity.id
_entity.type
_entity.pdbx_description
1 polymer ?
#
loop_
_entity_poly.entity_id
_entity_poly.type
_entity_poly.pdbx_seq_one_letter_code
_entity_poly.pdbx_strand_id
1 'polypeptide(L)'
;MDGKWIYNDDESGVWNKCDEEYDTREEAIAAGREAAKEHGWTDLFVARMKAVAPEINIDAHEILNNAACELNDRYGYCIELGESFLSSITDTELSLLQEMLDATVVEWRKKINYQSKMFICCEVEQIPLGEGE
;
A
#
# COMPACT_ATOMS: atom_id res chain seq x y z
N MET A 1 -10.76 -9.04 -5.13
CA MET A 1 -10.23 -7.97 -4.29
C MET A 1 -10.78 -6.61 -4.68
N ASP A 2 -10.37 -5.99 -5.79
CA ASP A 2 -10.93 -4.66 -6.13
C ASP A 2 -12.44 -4.72 -6.45
N GLY A 3 -13.22 -3.87 -5.80
CA GLY A 3 -14.68 -3.79 -5.96
C GLY A 3 -15.47 -4.90 -5.26
N LYS A 4 -14.81 -5.89 -4.65
CA LYS A 4 -15.46 -6.94 -3.84
C LYS A 4 -15.92 -6.38 -2.50
N TRP A 5 -16.79 -7.11 -1.83
CA TRP A 5 -17.33 -6.76 -0.52
C TRP A 5 -16.86 -7.74 0.54
N ILE A 6 -16.64 -7.22 1.75
CA ILE A 6 -16.26 -8.01 2.93
C ILE A 6 -17.04 -7.52 4.14
N TYR A 7 -17.04 -8.33 5.19
CA TYR A 7 -17.65 -7.97 6.47
C TYR A 7 -16.65 -8.04 7.63
N ASN A 8 -16.99 -7.38 8.74
CA ASN A 8 -16.22 -7.42 9.97
C ASN A 8 -17.13 -7.15 11.19
N ASP A 9 -16.67 -7.42 12.40
CA ASP A 9 -17.34 -7.08 13.67
C ASP A 9 -16.85 -5.74 14.27
N ASP A 10 -15.90 -5.08 13.61
CA ASP A 10 -15.34 -3.77 14.00
C ASP A 10 -15.28 -2.84 12.78
N GLU A 11 -15.63 -1.56 12.99
CA GLU A 11 -15.56 -0.52 11.96
C GLU A 11 -14.13 -0.16 11.55
N SER A 12 -13.17 -0.42 12.43
CA SER A 12 -11.78 0.03 12.33
C SER A 12 -10.80 -1.13 12.46
N GLY A 13 -9.55 -0.92 12.05
CA GLY A 13 -8.47 -1.88 12.22
C GLY A 13 -8.29 -2.84 11.04
N VAL A 14 -7.89 -4.08 11.33
CA VAL A 14 -7.55 -5.07 10.31
C VAL A 14 -8.81 -5.83 9.90
N TRP A 15 -9.26 -5.58 8.68
CA TRP A 15 -10.39 -6.28 8.05
C TRP A 15 -9.93 -7.65 7.51
N ASN A 16 -9.44 -8.52 8.40
CA ASN A 16 -8.95 -9.86 8.08
C ASN A 16 -9.70 -10.99 8.79
N LYS A 17 -10.82 -10.68 9.47
CA LYS A 17 -11.66 -11.69 10.11
C LYS A 17 -12.57 -12.44 9.12
N CYS A 18 -12.77 -11.87 7.94
CA CYS A 18 -13.46 -12.52 6.83
C CYS A 18 -12.42 -13.13 5.88
N ASP A 19 -12.44 -14.46 5.75
CA ASP A 19 -11.57 -15.20 4.83
C ASP A 19 -12.09 -15.17 3.38
N GLU A 20 -13.31 -14.68 3.16
CA GLU A 20 -14.00 -14.68 1.88
C GLU A 20 -14.25 -13.26 1.35
N GLU A 21 -14.21 -13.11 0.02
CA GLU A 21 -14.56 -11.88 -0.67
C GLU A 21 -15.85 -12.12 -1.48
N TYR A 22 -16.79 -11.17 -1.42
CA TYR A 22 -18.11 -11.30 -2.06
C TYR A 22 -18.25 -10.38 -3.27
N ASP A 23 -19.05 -10.78 -4.25
CA ASP A 23 -19.25 -10.01 -5.49
C ASP A 23 -20.23 -8.86 -5.28
N THR A 24 -21.16 -9.05 -4.33
CA THR A 24 -22.19 -8.09 -3.99
C THR A 24 -22.20 -7.76 -2.50
N ARG A 25 -22.72 -6.57 -2.20
CA ARG A 25 -22.95 -6.10 -0.83
C ARG A 25 -23.90 -7.02 -0.09
N GLU A 26 -24.96 -7.47 -0.77
CA GLU A 26 -26.00 -8.32 -0.20
C GLU A 26 -25.46 -9.70 0.22
N GLU A 27 -24.57 -10.28 -0.58
CA GLU A 27 -23.87 -11.53 -0.22
C GLU A 27 -22.99 -11.34 1.03
N ALA A 28 -22.22 -10.25 1.10
CA ALA A 28 -21.40 -9.94 2.28
C ALA A 28 -22.25 -9.75 3.54
N ILE A 29 -23.41 -9.08 3.42
CA ILE A 29 -24.36 -8.92 4.53
C ILE A 29 -24.91 -10.28 4.98
N ALA A 30 -25.32 -11.13 4.04
CA ALA A 30 -25.87 -12.44 4.36
C ALA A 30 -24.85 -13.30 5.11
N ALA A 31 -23.61 -13.38 4.59
CA ALA A 31 -22.54 -14.12 5.22
C ALA A 31 -22.16 -13.54 6.59
N GLY A 32 -22.04 -12.21 6.69
CA GLY A 32 -21.72 -11.53 7.94
C GLY A 32 -22.78 -11.72 9.03
N ARG A 33 -24.06 -11.82 8.66
CA ARG A 33 -25.14 -12.14 9.62
C ARG A 33 -25.04 -13.56 10.15
N GLU A 34 -24.71 -14.53 9.30
CA GLU A 34 -24.51 -15.91 9.74
C GLU A 34 -23.28 -16.02 10.65
N ALA A 35 -22.17 -15.38 10.29
CA ALA A 35 -20.98 -15.29 11.13
C ALA A 35 -21.27 -14.61 12.48
N ALA A 36 -22.04 -13.51 12.48
CA ALA A 36 -22.43 -12.83 13.70
C ALA A 36 -23.25 -13.71 14.65
N LYS A 37 -24.16 -14.54 14.12
CA LYS A 37 -24.92 -15.51 14.93
C LYS A 37 -24.01 -16.62 15.47
N GLU A 38 -23.11 -17.15 14.66
CA GLU A 38 -22.20 -18.23 15.04
C GLU A 38 -21.21 -17.79 16.12
N HIS A 39 -20.69 -16.56 16.01
CA HIS A 39 -19.66 -16.03 16.89
C HIS A 39 -20.19 -15.11 17.99
N GLY A 40 -21.49 -14.82 18.01
CA GLY A 40 -22.12 -13.95 19.00
C GLY A 40 -21.69 -12.49 18.89
N TRP A 41 -21.50 -11.99 17.68
CA TRP A 41 -21.13 -10.59 17.45
C TRP A 41 -22.29 -9.65 17.75
N THR A 42 -21.98 -8.51 18.37
CA THR A 42 -22.95 -7.44 18.66
C THR A 42 -23.08 -6.47 17.50
N ASP A 43 -22.02 -6.38 16.70
CA ASP A 43 -21.88 -5.42 15.62
C ASP A 43 -21.48 -6.16 14.35
N LEU A 44 -21.98 -5.65 13.22
CA LEU A 44 -21.63 -6.12 11.90
C LEU A 44 -21.38 -4.90 11.03
N PHE A 45 -20.25 -4.89 10.35
CA PHE A 45 -19.87 -3.89 9.38
C PHE A 45 -19.65 -4.56 8.03
N VAL A 46 -19.99 -3.86 6.97
CA VAL A 46 -19.75 -4.28 5.60
C VAL A 46 -19.03 -3.15 4.88
N ALA A 47 -18.10 -3.49 4.00
CA ALA A 47 -17.36 -2.49 3.22
C ALA A 47 -16.99 -3.00 1.84
N ARG A 48 -16.82 -2.06 0.91
CA ARG A 48 -16.26 -2.35 -0.40
C ARG A 48 -14.74 -2.26 -0.34
N MET A 49 -14.08 -3.27 -0.85
CA MET A 49 -12.64 -3.31 -0.99
C MET A 49 -12.20 -2.44 -2.18
N LYS A 50 -11.21 -1.59 -1.95
CA LYS A 50 -10.47 -0.91 -3.01
C LYS A 50 -9.02 -1.35 -2.96
N ALA A 51 -8.55 -1.96 -4.04
CA ALA A 51 -7.16 -2.37 -4.16
C ALA A 51 -6.24 -1.15 -4.07
N VAL A 52 -5.20 -1.26 -3.27
CA VAL A 52 -4.13 -0.26 -3.21
C VAL A 52 -2.82 -0.92 -3.57
N ALA A 53 -2.11 -0.34 -4.52
CA ALA A 53 -0.73 -0.71 -4.78
C ALA A 53 0.16 0.28 -4.01
N PRO A 54 1.18 -0.19 -3.27
CA PRO A 54 2.18 0.73 -2.76
C PRO A 54 2.79 1.48 -3.93
N GLU A 55 2.92 2.79 -3.81
CA GLU A 55 3.74 3.56 -4.72
C GLU A 55 5.21 3.28 -4.35
N ILE A 56 5.96 2.68 -5.27
CA ILE A 56 7.40 2.49 -5.09
C ILE A 56 8.04 3.65 -5.84
N ASN A 57 8.34 4.70 -5.08
CA ASN A 57 9.07 5.85 -5.56
C ASN A 57 10.52 5.70 -5.08
N ILE A 58 11.46 5.72 -6.03
CA ILE A 58 12.89 5.74 -5.71
C ILE A 58 13.37 7.16 -5.97
N ASP A 59 13.82 7.84 -4.92
CA ASP A 59 14.30 9.22 -5.03
C ASP A 59 15.74 9.25 -5.55
N ALA A 60 15.92 9.72 -6.78
CA ALA A 60 17.24 9.90 -7.39
C ALA A 60 18.14 10.84 -6.55
N HIS A 61 17.56 11.86 -5.91
CA HIS A 61 18.29 12.83 -5.11
C HIS A 61 18.83 12.21 -3.83
N GLU A 62 18.05 11.32 -3.20
CA GLU A 62 18.48 10.56 -2.01
C GLU A 62 19.61 9.59 -2.36
N ILE A 63 19.51 8.89 -3.49
CA ILE A 63 20.57 7.98 -3.97
C ILE A 63 21.89 8.73 -4.17
N LEU A 64 21.85 9.88 -4.84
CA LEU A 64 23.05 10.67 -5.10
C LEU A 64 23.64 11.25 -3.81
N ASN A 65 22.79 11.72 -2.88
CA ASN A 65 23.23 12.18 -1.57
C ASN A 65 23.93 11.05 -0.77
N ASN A 66 23.37 9.84 -0.79
CA ASN A 66 23.99 8.69 -0.14
C ASN A 66 25.36 8.37 -0.75
N ALA A 67 25.48 8.40 -2.08
CA ALA A 67 26.77 8.22 -2.75
C ALA A 67 27.79 9.32 -2.39
N ALA A 68 27.34 10.57 -2.25
CA ALA A 68 28.17 11.70 -1.84
C ALA A 68 28.68 11.53 -0.39
N CYS A 69 27.81 11.09 0.53
CA CYS A 69 28.17 10.77 1.91
C CYS A 69 29.21 9.64 1.96
N GLU A 70 28.98 8.54 1.22
CA GLU A 70 29.93 7.43 1.15
C GLU A 70 31.29 7.86 0.59
N LEU A 71 31.31 8.78 -0.38
CA LEU A 71 32.53 9.33 -0.95
C LEU A 71 33.33 10.10 0.11
N ASN A 72 32.64 10.95 0.89
CA ASN A 72 33.26 11.69 1.99
C ASN A 72 33.78 10.75 3.08
N ASP A 73 33.00 9.75 3.49
CA ASP A 73 33.40 8.79 4.52
C ASP A 73 34.60 7.94 4.09
N ARG A 74 34.61 7.51 2.82
CA ARG A 74 35.69 6.66 2.28
C ARG A 74 37.01 7.39 2.16
N TYR A 75 36.99 8.66 1.81
CA TYR A 75 38.20 9.46 1.55
C TYR A 75 38.51 10.47 2.67
N GLY A 76 37.70 10.48 3.73
CA GLY A 76 38.04 10.79 5.13
C GLY A 76 38.45 12.22 5.48
N TYR A 77 38.83 13.08 4.53
CA TYR A 77 39.46 14.38 4.83
C TYR A 77 39.14 15.51 3.86
N CYS A 78 38.36 15.26 2.81
CA CYS A 78 37.89 16.29 1.88
C CYS A 78 36.36 16.24 1.84
N ILE A 79 35.71 16.95 2.77
CA ILE A 79 34.23 17.12 2.82
C ILE A 79 33.68 17.64 1.49
N GLU A 80 34.52 18.33 0.72
CA GLU A 80 34.18 18.88 -0.59
C GLU A 80 34.04 17.82 -1.69
N LEU A 81 34.44 16.56 -1.51
CA LEU A 81 34.33 15.56 -2.59
C LEU A 81 32.87 15.21 -2.88
N GLY A 82 32.08 14.95 -1.84
CA GLY A 82 30.65 14.70 -1.97
C GLY A 82 29.91 15.93 -2.54
N GLU A 83 30.24 17.12 -2.05
CA GLU A 83 29.66 18.38 -2.56
C GLU A 83 30.07 18.66 -4.01
N SER A 84 31.33 18.40 -4.37
CA SER A 84 31.83 18.54 -5.75
C SER A 84 31.15 17.55 -6.69
N PHE A 85 30.94 16.32 -6.23
CA PHE A 85 30.17 15.33 -6.97
C PHE A 85 28.73 15.80 -7.20
N LEU A 86 28.01 16.19 -6.15
CA LEU A 86 26.62 16.65 -6.27
C LEU A 86 26.50 17.90 -7.16
N SER A 87 27.39 18.87 -7.00
CA SER A 87 27.40 20.10 -7.81
C SER A 87 27.81 19.87 -9.27
N SER A 88 28.44 18.72 -9.58
CA SER A 88 28.73 18.33 -10.97
C SER A 88 27.53 17.74 -11.70
N ILE A 89 26.45 17.42 -10.99
CA ILE A 89 25.23 16.85 -11.55
C ILE A 89 24.24 17.98 -11.82
N THR A 90 23.79 18.09 -13.06
CA THR A 90 22.78 19.05 -13.47
C THR A 90 21.36 18.57 -13.15
N ASP A 91 20.41 19.49 -13.05
CA ASP A 91 18.98 19.16 -12.89
C ASP A 91 18.45 18.25 -14.01
N THR A 92 19.00 18.38 -15.23
CA THR A 92 18.64 17.52 -16.37
C THR A 92 19.14 16.09 -16.17
N GLU A 93 20.36 15.92 -15.69
CA GLU A 93 20.92 14.58 -15.39
C GLU A 93 20.22 13.93 -14.20
N LEU A 94 19.87 14.71 -13.16
CA LEU A 94 19.06 14.26 -12.04
C LEU A 94 17.68 13.77 -12.53
N SER A 95 17.02 14.56 -13.38
CA SER A 95 15.71 14.20 -13.94
C SER A 95 15.79 12.94 -14.80
N LEU A 96 16.84 12.80 -15.61
CA LEU A 96 17.09 11.59 -16.40
C LEU A 96 17.28 10.35 -15.50
N LEU A 97 18.04 10.49 -14.42
CA LEU A 97 18.22 9.39 -13.45
C LEU A 97 16.89 8.99 -12.83
N GLN A 98 16.03 9.96 -12.45
CA GLN A 98 14.70 9.68 -11.92
C GLN A 98 13.86 8.88 -12.93
N GLU A 99 13.80 9.31 -14.19
CA GLU A 99 13.06 8.60 -15.25
C GLU A 99 13.58 7.16 -15.44
N MET A 100 14.89 6.96 -15.39
CA MET A 100 15.50 5.62 -15.50
C MET A 100 15.14 4.72 -14.31
N LEU A 101 15.12 5.27 -13.09
CA LEU A 101 14.73 4.54 -11.89
C LEU A 101 13.24 4.17 -11.93
N ASP A 102 12.37 5.11 -12.31
CA ASP A 102 10.93 4.89 -12.46
C ASP A 102 10.65 3.79 -13.49
N ALA A 103 11.31 3.85 -14.65
CA ALA A 103 11.19 2.82 -15.68
C ALA A 103 11.64 1.44 -15.17
N THR A 104 12.73 1.40 -14.39
CA THR A 104 13.26 0.17 -13.79
C THR A 104 12.26 -0.44 -12.81
N VAL A 105 11.64 0.37 -11.95
CA VAL A 105 10.60 -0.09 -11.00
C VAL A 105 9.41 -0.67 -11.75
N VAL A 106 8.94 0.03 -12.80
CA VAL A 106 7.83 -0.44 -13.63
C VAL A 106 8.16 -1.78 -14.29
N GLU A 107 9.37 -1.92 -14.85
CA GLU A 107 9.81 -3.17 -15.48
C GLU A 107 9.91 -4.31 -14.45
N TRP A 108 10.50 -4.06 -13.28
CA TRP A 108 10.61 -5.03 -12.21
C TRP A 108 9.23 -5.54 -11.77
N ARG A 109 8.26 -4.64 -11.54
CA ARG A 109 6.86 -5.00 -11.20
C ARG A 109 6.25 -5.92 -12.25
N LYS A 110 6.45 -5.62 -13.54
CA LYS A 110 5.95 -6.44 -14.65
C LYS A 110 6.59 -7.83 -14.64
N LYS A 111 7.92 -7.92 -14.45
CA LYS A 111 8.67 -9.18 -14.46
C LYS A 111 8.21 -10.16 -13.39
N ILE A 112 7.90 -9.66 -12.20
CA ILE A 112 7.42 -10.51 -11.10
C ILE A 112 5.89 -10.68 -11.10
N ASN A 113 5.19 -10.09 -12.07
CA ASN A 113 3.73 -9.97 -12.09
C ASN A 113 3.17 -9.51 -10.73
N TYR A 114 3.76 -8.44 -10.20
CA TYR A 114 3.40 -7.96 -8.86
C TYR A 114 1.94 -7.51 -8.84
N GLN A 115 1.13 -8.22 -8.06
CA GLN A 115 -0.23 -7.83 -7.72
C GLN A 115 -0.26 -7.54 -6.23
N SER A 116 -0.59 -6.30 -5.86
CA SER A 116 -0.76 -5.95 -4.47
C SER A 116 -1.93 -6.74 -3.88
N LYS A 117 -1.73 -7.29 -2.68
CA LYS A 117 -2.81 -7.87 -1.86
C LYS A 117 -3.33 -6.87 -0.83
N MET A 118 -2.83 -5.64 -0.87
CA MET A 118 -3.27 -4.58 0.03
C MET A 118 -4.54 -3.95 -0.53
N PHE A 119 -5.46 -3.64 0.37
CA PHE A 119 -6.69 -2.94 0.06
C PHE A 119 -6.99 -1.94 1.18
N ILE A 120 -7.85 -0.99 0.88
CA ILE A 120 -8.54 -0.18 1.87
C ILE A 120 -10.03 -0.50 1.81
N CYS A 121 -10.71 -0.37 2.93
CA CYS A 121 -12.17 -0.45 2.99
C CYS A 121 -12.75 0.94 2.70
N CYS A 122 -13.60 1.03 1.70
CA CYS A 122 -14.40 2.20 1.42
C CYS A 122 -15.88 1.85 1.54
N GLU A 123 -16.75 2.87 1.64
CA GLU A 123 -18.20 2.66 1.78
C GLU A 123 -18.54 1.75 2.97
N VAL A 124 -17.82 1.95 4.09
CA VAL A 124 -18.05 1.21 5.34
C VAL A 124 -19.42 1.56 5.91
N GLU A 125 -20.19 0.55 6.26
CA GLU A 125 -21.52 0.69 6.83
C GLU A 125 -21.72 -0.30 7.98
N GLN A 126 -22.44 0.14 9.02
CA GLN A 126 -22.90 -0.76 10.08
C GLN A 126 -24.24 -1.38 9.69
N ILE A 127 -24.36 -2.68 9.88
CA ILE A 127 -25.55 -3.48 9.58
C ILE A 127 -26.21 -3.90 10.90
N PRO A 128 -27.44 -3.43 11.18
CA PRO A 128 -28.16 -3.85 12.37
C PRO A 128 -28.40 -5.37 12.38
N LEU A 129 -27.98 -6.06 13.43
CA LEU A 129 -28.15 -7.51 13.57
C LEU A 129 -29.56 -7.92 14.04
N GLY A 130 -30.37 -6.97 14.50
CA GLY A 130 -31.65 -7.24 15.14
C GLY A 130 -31.43 -7.73 16.57
N GLU A 131 -32.24 -7.24 17.52
CA GLU A 131 -32.22 -7.79 18.89
C GLU A 131 -32.62 -9.26 18.81
N GLY A 132 -31.85 -10.15 19.42
CA GLY A 132 -32.14 -11.58 19.43
C GLY A 132 -33.58 -11.84 19.87
N GLU A 133 -34.35 -12.52 19.01
CA GLU A 133 -35.63 -13.12 19.37
C GLU A 133 -35.45 -14.31 20.33
#